data_AF-A0A699W3P6-F1
#
_entry.id   AF-A0A699W3P6-F1
#
_cell.length_a   1.000
_cell.length_b   1.000
_cell.length_c   1.000
_cell.angle_alpha   90.00
_cell.angle_beta   90.00
_cell.angle_gamma   90.00
#
_symmetry.space_group_name_H-M   'P 1'
#
loop_
_entity.id
_entity.type
_entity.pdbx_description
1 polymer ?
#
loop_
_entity_poly.entity_id
_entity_poly.type
_entity_poly.pdbx_seq_one_letter_code
_entity_poly.pdbx_strand_id
1 'polypeptide(L)' 'FHEMDRLVPHLVTPESRKIERYVYGLALQIRGMVVATEPKTMQKAVQISDILTDEAVRNGLIKKVKKRGNVGEPSKDMND' A
#
# COMPACT_ATOMS: atom_id res chain seq x y z
N PHE A 1 -28.26 -0.75 23.41
CA PHE A 1 -27.64 -1.95 22.82
C PHE A 1 -26.15 -1.70 22.62
N HIS A 2 -25.37 -1.69 23.71
CA HIS A 2 -23.91 -1.80 23.67
C HIS A 2 -23.54 -3.06 24.44
N GLU A 3 -23.94 -4.20 23.89
CA GLU A 3 -23.69 -5.51 24.49
C GLU A 3 -23.27 -6.54 23.42
N MET A 4 -22.50 -6.07 22.43
CA MET A 4 -21.78 -6.92 21.48
C MET A 4 -20.27 -7.01 21.80
N ASP A 5 -19.80 -6.31 22.83
CA ASP A 5 -18.37 -6.14 23.13
C ASP A 5 -17.77 -7.19 24.06
N ARG A 6 -18.54 -8.20 24.46
CA ARG A 6 -18.10 -9.16 25.49
C ARG A 6 -17.82 -10.57 25.02
N LEU A 7 -17.91 -10.86 23.72
CA LEU A 7 -17.84 -12.25 23.28
C LEU A 7 -16.47 -12.73 22.80
N VAL A 8 -15.55 -11.90 22.33
CA VAL A 8 -14.20 -12.41 22.02
C VAL A 8 -13.09 -11.33 22.00
N PRO A 9 -12.36 -11.13 23.09
CA PRO A 9 -11.18 -10.24 23.11
C PRO A 9 -10.04 -10.68 22.16
N HIS A 10 -10.13 -11.89 21.60
CA HIS A 10 -9.06 -12.59 20.89
C HIS A 10 -9.34 -12.79 19.39
N LEU A 11 -10.60 -12.63 18.94
CA LEU A 11 -10.98 -12.75 17.52
C LEU A 11 -10.86 -11.43 16.77
N VAL A 12 -10.91 -10.30 17.48
CA VAL A 12 -10.52 -9.01 16.90
C VAL A 12 -9.02 -8.89 17.01
N THR A 13 -8.31 -9.12 15.90
CA THR A 13 -6.90 -8.71 15.83
C THR A 13 -6.83 -7.24 16.26
N PRO A 14 -6.03 -6.89 17.28
CA PRO A 14 -5.89 -5.51 17.74
C PRO A 14 -5.61 -4.60 16.54
N GLU A 15 -6.25 -3.43 16.51
CA GLU A 15 -6.16 -2.52 15.37
C GLU A 15 -4.70 -2.17 15.05
N SER A 16 -3.85 -2.02 16.07
CA SER A 16 -2.40 -1.85 15.95
C SER A 16 -1.74 -2.96 15.13
N ARG A 17 -2.04 -4.24 15.40
CA ARG A 17 -1.48 -5.37 14.64
C ARG A 17 -1.92 -5.38 13.18
N LYS A 18 -3.13 -4.90 12.87
CA LYS A 18 -3.59 -4.76 11.48
C LYS A 18 -2.79 -3.65 10.76
N ILE A 19 -2.58 -2.53 11.45
CA ILE A 19 -1.80 -1.40 10.95
C ILE A 19 -0.34 -1.82 10.72
N GLU A 20 0.28 -2.52 11.66
CA GLU A 20 1.65 -3.03 11.50
C GLU A 20 1.80 -3.92 10.27
N ARG A 21 0.86 -4.87 10.08
CA ARG A 21 0.87 -5.75 8.89
C ARG A 21 0.70 -4.98 7.60
N TYR A 22 -0.18 -3.97 7.59
CA TYR A 22 -0.37 -3.09 6.45
C TYR A 22 0.91 -2.32 6.10
N VAL A 23 1.49 -1.65 7.10
CA VAL A 23 2.70 -0.83 6.96
C VAL A 23 3.91 -1.66 6.53
N TYR A 24 4.02 -2.91 6.98
CA TYR A 24 5.08 -3.82 6.56
C TYR A 24 4.99 -4.20 5.07
N GLY A 25 3.79 -4.19 4.49
CA GLY A 25 3.57 -4.47 3.06
C GLY A 25 3.86 -3.29 2.13
N LEU A 26 4.14 -2.10 2.66
CA LEU A 26 4.41 -0.90 1.86
C LEU A 26 5.87 -0.86 1.38
N ALA A 27 6.11 -0.12 0.29
CA ALA A 27 7.46 0.18 -0.17
C ALA A 27 8.27 0.87 0.95
N LEU A 28 9.56 0.54 1.09
CA LEU A 28 10.39 0.98 2.23
C LEU A 28 10.38 2.50 2.45
N GLN A 29 10.38 3.27 1.36
CA GLN A 29 10.31 4.72 1.38
C GLN A 29 8.99 5.23 2.00
N ILE A 30 7.86 4.62 1.63
CA ILE A 30 6.53 4.97 2.16
C ILE A 30 6.37 4.46 3.59
N ARG A 31 6.85 3.25 3.88
CA ARG A 31 6.76 2.62 5.20
C ARG A 31 7.33 3.53 6.29
N GLY A 32 8.54 4.05 6.11
CA GLY A 32 9.17 4.92 7.11
C GLY A 32 8.36 6.17 7.39
N MET A 33 7.81 6.78 6.34
CA MET A 33 6.98 7.98 6.45
C MET A 33 5.64 7.68 7.14
N VAL A 34 4.98 6.57 6.82
CA VAL A 34 3.72 6.17 7.48
C VAL A 34 3.95 5.88 8.97
N VAL A 35 5.03 5.18 9.35
CA VAL A 35 5.35 4.93 10.77
C VAL A 35 5.50 6.24 11.54
N ALA A 36 6.17 7.24 10.97
CA ALA A 36 6.38 8.54 11.60
C ALA A 36 5.07 9.31 11.88
N THR A 37 3.99 9.01 11.14
CA THR A 37 2.67 9.63 11.35
C THR A 37 1.82 8.95 12.42
N GLU A 38 2.26 7.80 12.95
CA GLU A 38 1.57 7.02 14.00
C GLU A 38 0.04 6.89 13.77
N PRO A 39 -0.39 6.29 12.65
CA PRO A 39 -1.81 6.16 12.36
C PRO A 39 -2.49 5.32 13.44
N LYS A 40 -3.57 5.88 14.02
CA LYS A 40 -4.36 5.21 15.05
C LYS A 40 -5.41 4.25 14.48
N THR A 41 -5.71 4.37 13.20
CA THR A 41 -6.72 3.56 12.53
C THR A 41 -6.24 3.07 11.17
N MET A 42 -6.80 1.96 10.71
CA MET A 42 -6.51 1.40 9.39
C MET A 42 -6.82 2.39 8.26
N GLN A 43 -7.94 3.13 8.36
CA GLN A 43 -8.33 4.12 7.36
C GLN A 43 -7.30 5.25 7.25
N LYS A 44 -6.77 5.73 8.38
CA LYS A 44 -5.72 6.74 8.36
C LYS A 44 -4.43 6.21 7.74
N ALA A 45 -4.04 4.97 8.07
CA ALA A 45 -2.85 4.37 7.49
C ALA A 45 -2.93 4.29 5.95
N VAL A 46 -4.10 3.92 5.41
CA VAL A 46 -4.37 3.87 3.96
C VAL A 46 -4.34 5.26 3.32
N GLN A 47 -5.02 6.24 3.92
CA GLN A 47 -5.04 7.61 3.39
C GLN A 47 -3.64 8.22 3.32
N ILE A 48 -2.84 8.04 4.38
CA ILE A 48 -1.49 8.58 4.45
C ILE A 48 -0.58 7.89 3.43
N SER A 49 -0.65 6.57 3.29
CA SER A 49 0.16 5.87 2.28
C SER A 49 -0.20 6.26 0.86
N ASP A 50 -1.48 6.53 0.56
CA ASP A 50 -1.91 6.96 -0.78
C ASP A 50 -1.32 8.33 -1.12
N ILE A 51 -1.46 9.30 -0.20
CA ILE A 51 -0.88 10.65 -0.35
C ILE A 51 0.63 10.58 -0.56
N LEU A 52 1.32 9.82 0.30
CA LEU A 52 2.78 9.68 0.22
C LEU A 52 3.24 8.96 -1.05
N THR A 53 2.44 8.02 -1.57
CA THR A 53 2.73 7.33 -2.83
C THR A 53 2.62 8.31 -4.00
N ASP A 54 1.58 9.13 -4.03
CA ASP A 54 1.38 10.15 -5.06
C ASP A 54 2.50 11.21 -5.02
N GLU A 55 2.91 11.65 -3.83
CA GLU A 55 4.06 12.53 -3.65
C GLU A 55 5.37 11.89 -4.11
N ALA A 56 5.62 10.63 -3.74
CA ALA A 56 6.82 9.91 -4.14
C ALA A 56 6.90 9.70 -5.67
N VAL A 57 5.75 9.47 -6.33
CA VAL A 57 5.67 9.40 -7.80
C VAL A 57 5.93 10.76 -8.43
N ARG A 58 5.33 11.83 -7.92
CA ARG A 58 5.56 13.21 -8.41
C ARG A 58 7.02 13.63 -8.27
N ASN A 59 7.66 13.26 -7.16
CA ASN A 59 9.05 13.60 -6.87
C ASN A 59 10.04 12.66 -7.59
N GLY A 60 9.56 11.69 -8.37
CA GLY A 60 10.38 10.73 -9.11
C GLY A 60 11.09 9.68 -8.24
N LEU A 61 10.75 9.62 -6.94
CA LEU A 61 11.33 8.70 -5.96
C LEU A 61 10.85 7.26 -6.16
N ILE A 62 9.62 7.10 -6.65
CA ILE A 62 9.04 5.83 -7.09
C ILE A 62 8.74 5.92 -8.58
N LYS A 63 9.44 5.13 -9.39
CA LYS A 63 9.00 4.90 -10.78
C LYS A 63 7.72 4.09 -10.71
N LYS A 64 6.60 4.67 -11.15
CA LYS A 64 5.36 3.91 -11.38
C LYS A 64 5.74 2.75 -12.30
N VAL A 65 5.73 1.52 -11.78
CA VAL A 65 5.87 0.33 -12.61
C VAL A 65 4.63 0.31 -13.48
N LYS A 66 4.72 0.92 -14.67
CA LYS A 66 3.84 0.55 -15.78
C LYS A 66 4.06 -0.95 -15.90
N LYS A 67 3.05 -1.73 -15.57
CA LYS A 67 2.95 -3.12 -16.02
C LYS A 67 3.14 -3.02 -17.54
N ARG A 68 4.34 -3.28 -18.03
CA ARG A 68 4.62 -3.34 -19.46
C ARG A 68 3.77 -4.51 -19.92
N GLY A 69 2.61 -4.21 -20.48
CA GLY A 69 1.89 -5.18 -21.29
C GLY A 69 2.89 -5.69 -22.31
N ASN A 70 3.05 -7.00 -22.35
CA ASN A 70 3.88 -7.71 -23.31
C ASN A 70 3.31 -7.39 -24.70
N VAL A 71 3.77 -6.32 -25.34
CA VAL A 71 3.56 -6.12 -26.78
C VAL A 71 4.64 -6.97 -27.42
N GLY A 72 4.21 -8.16 -27.84
CA GLY A 72 5.02 -9.08 -28.62
C GLY A 72 5.62 -8.38 -29.83
N GLU A 73 6.86 -8.74 -30.11
CA GLU A 73 7.54 -8.43 -31.35
C GLU A 73 6.64 -8.81 -32.54
N PRO A 74 6.38 -7.92 -33.50
CA PRO A 74 6.12 -8.36 -34.84
C PRO A 74 7.48 -8.44 -35.54
N SER A 75 8.06 -9.63 -35.56
CA SER A 75 9.03 -10.00 -36.59
C SER A 75 8.38 -9.75 -37.95
N LYS A 76 8.84 -8.73 -38.65
CA LYS A 76 8.57 -8.52 -40.08
C LYS A 76 9.91 -8.30 -40.78
N ASP A 77 10.70 -9.36 -40.78
CA ASP A 77 11.53 -9.67 -41.93
C ASP A 77 10.60 -10.36 -42.94
N MET A 78 10.33 -9.70 -44.07
CA MET A 78 10.11 -10.34 -45.36
C MET A 78 9.86 -9.29 -46.46
N ASN A 79 10.87 -9.21 -47.35
CA ASN A 79 10.83 -8.96 -48.80
C ASN A 79 10.35 -7.59 -49.32
N ASP A 80 11.22 -6.82 -49.98
CA ASP A 80 11.57 -6.95 -51.42
C ASP A 80 12.99 -6.38 -51.67
#